data_AF-A0A7T1T622-F1
#
_entry.id   AF-A0A7T1T622-F1
#
_cell.length_a   1.000
_cell.length_b   1.000
_cell.length_c   1.000
_cell.angle_alpha   90.00
_cell.angle_beta   90.00
_cell.angle_gamma   90.00
#
_symmetry.space_group_name_H-M   'P 1'
#
loop_
_entity.id
_entity.type
_entity.pdbx_description
1 polymer ?
#
loop_
_entity_poly.entity_id
_entity_poly.type
_entity_poly.pdbx_seq_one_letter_code
_entity_poly.pdbx_strand_id
1 'polypeptide(L)'
;MALPEANAARDVALILDYNVAKSCRVYENYPKDGVVGNDPSWTIKPGEVVAWRYNVNSRWAMISDKKYRNSPKHPWWGFVDPSCIGTSVGGEPFPTPSSSYPAGRAVPKRTLEGRSAVEKDHYRKVDFRVSPGSVVDSKRIDSKGTLRDFPNRFVIGNVKADWHVHRTSERKAGWTKVYVPNAKRWGWVQNTHF
;
A
#
# COMPACT_ATOMS: atom_id res chain seq x y z
N MET A 1 6.78 -39.12 9.26
CA MET A 1 6.61 -37.92 8.41
C MET A 1 6.12 -36.81 9.32
N ALA A 2 6.96 -35.82 9.63
CA ALA A 2 6.56 -34.69 10.47
C ALA A 2 5.62 -33.78 9.66
N LEU A 3 4.47 -33.44 10.23
CA LEU A 3 3.60 -32.41 9.67
C LEU A 3 4.38 -31.10 9.59
N PRO A 4 4.22 -30.29 8.52
CA PRO A 4 4.85 -28.99 8.46
C PRO A 4 4.39 -28.17 9.67
N GLU A 5 5.35 -27.63 10.43
CA GLU A 5 5.06 -26.68 11.51
C GLU A 5 4.18 -25.58 10.93
N ALA A 6 2.96 -25.45 11.47
CA ALA A 6 2.13 -24.29 11.23
C ALA A 6 2.97 -23.09 11.67
N ASN A 7 3.41 -22.27 10.72
CA ASN A 7 4.11 -21.02 10.99
C ASN A 7 3.28 -20.26 12.04
N ALA A 8 3.75 -20.25 13.29
CA ALA A 8 3.07 -19.57 14.37
C ALA A 8 2.94 -18.11 13.93
N ALA A 9 1.70 -17.68 13.65
CA ALA A 9 1.42 -16.32 13.25
C ALA A 9 1.88 -15.44 14.42
N ARG A 10 2.99 -14.70 14.22
CA ARG A 10 3.56 -13.93 15.31
C ARG A 10 2.61 -12.80 15.66
N ASP A 11 2.42 -12.58 16.95
CA ASP A 11 1.52 -11.57 17.49
C ASP A 11 2.03 -10.15 17.16
N VAL A 12 1.60 -9.60 16.01
CA VAL A 12 2.16 -8.34 15.51
C VAL A 12 1.20 -7.49 14.69
N ALA A 13 0.90 -6.30 15.22
CA ALA A 13 0.11 -5.30 14.51
C ALA A 13 0.73 -4.98 13.12
N LEU A 14 0.01 -5.38 12.07
CA LEU A 14 0.39 -5.16 10.67
C LEU A 14 -0.02 -3.80 10.14
N ILE A 15 -0.97 -3.16 10.81
CA ILE A 15 -1.52 -1.86 10.47
C ILE A 15 -1.30 -0.98 11.69
N LEU A 16 -0.50 0.06 11.53
CA LEU A 16 -0.18 0.98 12.61
C LEU A 16 -0.97 2.27 12.39
N ASP A 17 -1.82 2.64 13.34
CA ASP A 17 -2.66 3.83 13.24
C ASP A 17 -1.98 5.03 13.89
N TYR A 18 -2.06 6.17 13.22
CA TYR A 18 -1.41 7.41 13.62
C TYR A 18 -2.38 8.58 13.54
N ASN A 19 -2.28 9.48 14.51
CA ASN A 19 -2.90 10.79 14.43
C ASN A 19 -2.26 11.60 13.31
N VAL A 20 -3.05 12.36 12.59
CA VAL A 20 -2.58 13.36 11.64
C VAL A 20 -2.19 14.63 12.41
N ALA A 21 -0.96 15.09 12.21
CA ALA A 21 -0.39 16.24 12.93
C ALA A 21 -0.75 17.59 12.28
N LYS A 22 -0.90 17.61 10.95
CA LYS A 22 -1.20 18.82 10.17
C LYS A 22 -2.00 18.49 8.92
N SER A 23 -2.72 19.48 8.38
CA SER A 23 -3.48 19.31 7.15
C SER A 23 -2.55 19.02 5.97
N CYS A 24 -2.80 17.92 5.26
CA CYS A 24 -1.96 17.51 4.15
C CYS A 24 -2.74 16.93 2.98
N ARG A 25 -2.27 17.24 1.78
CA ARG A 25 -2.76 16.68 0.53
C ARG A 25 -2.28 15.23 0.40
N VAL A 26 -3.20 14.35 0.01
CA VAL A 26 -2.91 12.95 -0.26
C VAL A 26 -3.04 12.68 -1.75
N TYR A 27 -2.02 12.04 -2.31
CA TYR A 27 -1.94 11.66 -3.71
C TYR A 27 -2.29 10.18 -3.86
N GLU A 28 -3.18 9.84 -4.77
CA GLU A 28 -3.60 8.44 -4.96
C GLU A 28 -2.46 7.56 -5.50
N ASN A 29 -1.54 8.12 -6.29
CA ASN A 29 -0.35 7.46 -6.81
C ASN A 29 0.93 8.19 -6.37
N TYR A 30 2.08 7.50 -6.48
CA TYR A 30 3.36 8.08 -6.08
C TYR A 30 3.66 9.33 -6.91
N PRO A 31 3.73 10.52 -6.30
CA PRO A 31 3.83 11.79 -7.03
C PRO A 31 5.26 11.97 -7.55
N LYS A 32 5.43 11.60 -8.81
CA LYS A 32 6.64 11.79 -9.62
C LYS A 32 6.27 12.25 -11.02
N ASP A 33 7.25 12.72 -11.77
CA ASP A 33 7.04 13.31 -13.08
C ASP A 33 6.36 12.36 -14.09
N GLY A 34 5.32 12.89 -14.71
CA GLY A 34 4.51 12.23 -15.73
C GLY A 34 3.64 11.08 -15.23
N VAL A 35 3.33 11.01 -13.94
CA VAL A 35 2.17 10.25 -13.47
C VAL A 35 0.90 11.02 -13.86
N VAL A 36 -0.01 10.37 -14.58
CA VAL A 36 -1.24 10.97 -15.10
C VAL A 36 -2.39 10.80 -14.11
N GLY A 37 -3.22 11.84 -13.95
CA GLY A 37 -4.42 11.78 -13.10
C GLY A 37 -4.09 11.60 -11.62
N ASN A 38 -2.97 12.19 -11.18
CA ASN A 38 -2.47 12.12 -9.81
C ASN A 38 -2.46 13.49 -9.13
N ASP A 39 -3.47 14.30 -9.41
CA ASP A 39 -3.76 15.47 -8.58
C ASP A 39 -4.09 15.03 -7.15
N PRO A 40 -3.84 15.89 -6.14
CA PRO A 40 -4.27 15.66 -4.78
C PRO A 40 -5.72 15.18 -4.73
N SER A 41 -5.90 13.93 -4.33
CA SER A 41 -7.19 13.25 -4.42
C SER A 41 -8.06 13.55 -3.22
N TRP A 42 -7.45 13.80 -2.05
CA TRP A 42 -8.12 14.31 -0.86
C TRP A 42 -7.15 15.00 0.08
N THR A 43 -7.68 15.51 1.20
CA THR A 43 -6.90 16.10 2.28
C THR A 43 -7.19 15.35 3.58
N ILE A 44 -6.13 15.08 4.34
CA ILE A 44 -6.22 14.64 5.73
C ILE A 44 -6.00 15.85 6.65
N LYS A 45 -6.68 15.89 7.79
CA LYS A 45 -6.69 17.04 8.71
C LYS A 45 -6.20 16.67 10.11
N PRO A 46 -5.70 17.64 10.92
CA PRO A 46 -5.35 17.39 12.32
C PRO A 46 -6.49 16.70 13.08
N GLY A 47 -6.14 15.73 13.92
CA GLY A 47 -7.10 14.95 14.71
C GLY A 47 -7.76 13.78 13.95
N GLU A 48 -7.57 13.67 12.63
CA GLU A 48 -7.91 12.46 11.90
C GLU A 48 -6.90 11.34 12.17
N VAL A 49 -7.29 10.09 11.89
CA VAL A 49 -6.44 8.91 12.03
C VAL A 49 -6.20 8.27 10.67
N VAL A 50 -4.93 8.00 10.36
CA VAL A 50 -4.52 7.25 9.17
C VAL A 50 -3.69 6.05 9.56
N ALA A 51 -3.79 4.98 8.79
CA ALA A 51 -2.94 3.81 8.94
C ALA A 51 -1.65 4.00 8.13
N TRP A 52 -0.51 4.06 8.82
CA TRP A 52 0.80 4.04 8.18
C TRP A 52 1.13 2.64 7.66
N ARG A 53 1.73 2.57 6.47
CA ARG A 53 2.11 1.31 5.83
C ARG A 53 3.61 1.13 5.72
N TYR A 54 4.30 2.13 5.16
CA TYR A 54 5.74 2.21 5.03
C TYR A 54 6.14 3.62 4.52
N ASN A 55 7.39 4.02 4.73
CA ASN A 55 7.93 5.20 4.06
C ASN A 55 8.49 4.81 2.69
N VAL A 56 8.14 5.55 1.65
CA VAL A 56 8.72 5.37 0.31
C VAL A 56 10.14 5.93 0.26
N ASN A 57 10.31 7.11 0.84
CA ASN A 57 11.56 7.85 1.01
C ASN A 57 11.35 8.94 2.07
N SER A 58 12.27 9.90 2.18
CA SER A 58 12.17 11.01 3.14
C SER A 58 11.01 11.97 2.87
N ARG A 59 10.44 11.99 1.66
CA ARG A 59 9.39 12.92 1.24
C ARG A 59 8.00 12.29 1.21
N TRP A 60 7.89 10.97 1.09
CA TRP A 60 6.61 10.30 0.90
C TRP A 60 6.48 9.06 1.78
N ALA A 61 5.33 8.94 2.45
CA ALA A 61 4.86 7.74 3.10
C ALA A 61 3.62 7.20 2.40
N MET A 62 3.49 5.88 2.33
CA MET A 62 2.25 5.21 1.95
C MET A 62 1.37 5.09 3.18
N ILE A 63 0.14 5.57 3.06
CA ILE A 63 -0.89 5.48 4.10
C ILE A 63 -2.13 4.78 3.55
N SER A 64 -2.98 4.34 4.47
CA SER A 64 -4.36 3.99 4.18
C SER A 64 -5.31 4.77 5.08
N ASP A 65 -6.33 5.39 4.50
CA ASP A 65 -7.33 6.21 5.19
C ASP A 65 -8.62 5.40 5.38
N LYS A 66 -8.78 4.79 6.56
CA LYS A 66 -9.82 3.78 6.81
C LYS A 66 -11.25 4.30 6.63
N LYS A 67 -11.48 5.61 6.75
CA LYS A 67 -12.81 6.21 6.52
C LYS A 67 -13.31 6.00 5.09
N TYR A 68 -12.39 5.75 4.14
CA TYR A 68 -12.72 5.46 2.74
C TYR A 68 -12.63 3.98 2.37
N ARG A 69 -12.37 3.06 3.32
CA ARG A 69 -12.13 1.63 3.06
C ARG A 69 -13.24 0.98 2.23
N ASN A 70 -14.49 1.35 2.50
CA ASN A 70 -15.68 0.80 1.86
C ASN A 70 -16.21 1.72 0.74
N SER A 71 -15.47 2.76 0.35
CA SER A 71 -15.91 3.69 -0.67
C SER A 71 -15.68 3.14 -2.07
N PRO A 72 -16.74 2.98 -2.89
CA PRO A 72 -16.56 2.59 -4.29
C PRO A 72 -15.89 3.71 -5.10
N LYS A 73 -16.15 4.97 -4.74
CA LYS A 73 -15.66 6.14 -5.49
C LYS A 73 -14.31 6.65 -5.01
N HIS A 74 -14.05 6.59 -3.71
CA HIS A 74 -12.86 7.23 -3.12
C HIS A 74 -11.72 6.22 -2.94
N PRO A 75 -10.49 6.48 -3.40
CA PRO A 75 -9.34 5.65 -3.02
C PRO A 75 -9.09 5.78 -1.51
N TRP A 76 -8.70 4.68 -0.87
CA TRP A 76 -8.32 4.71 0.55
C TRP A 76 -6.83 4.44 0.75
N TRP A 77 -6.07 4.20 -0.31
CA TRP A 77 -4.61 4.10 -0.29
C TRP A 77 -4.03 5.34 -0.96
N GLY A 78 -3.00 5.94 -0.37
CA GLY A 78 -2.38 7.12 -0.94
C GLY A 78 -1.04 7.48 -0.32
N PHE A 79 -0.43 8.51 -0.89
CA PHE A 79 0.88 9.02 -0.56
C PHE A 79 0.77 10.40 0.07
N VAL A 80 1.44 10.58 1.20
CA VAL A 80 1.46 11.84 1.94
C VAL A 80 2.88 12.15 2.40
N ASP A 81 3.16 13.41 2.67
CA ASP A 81 4.40 13.80 3.32
C ASP A 81 4.46 13.18 4.75
N PRO A 82 5.52 12.44 5.12
CA PRO A 82 5.62 11.80 6.44
C PRO A 82 5.49 12.79 7.61
N SER A 83 5.86 14.05 7.43
CA SER A 83 5.72 15.10 8.47
C SER A 83 4.26 15.43 8.80
N CYS A 84 3.31 14.94 8.01
CA CYS A 84 1.88 15.02 8.29
C CYS A 84 1.41 13.99 9.32
N ILE A 85 2.20 12.94 9.52
CA ILE A 85 1.88 11.83 10.39
C ILE A 85 2.50 12.11 11.76
N GLY A 86 1.65 12.21 12.78
CA GLY A 86 2.05 12.48 14.16
C GLY A 86 2.49 11.21 14.87
N THR A 87 1.90 10.97 16.04
CA THR A 87 2.20 9.80 16.86
C THR A 87 1.15 8.71 16.72
N SER A 88 1.55 7.48 17.01
CA SER A 88 0.65 6.33 16.96
C SER A 88 -0.49 6.48 17.96
N VAL A 89 -1.68 6.08 17.54
CA VAL A 89 -2.88 5.93 18.40
C VAL A 89 -2.93 4.51 19.00
N GLY A 90 -2.30 3.57 18.31
CA GLY A 90 -2.37 2.14 18.56
C GLY A 90 -2.12 1.39 17.25
N GLY A 91 -2.17 0.07 17.28
CA GLY A 91 -2.24 -0.75 16.07
C GLY A 91 -3.57 -1.47 16.03
N GLU A 92 -4.07 -1.82 14.84
CA GLU A 92 -5.13 -2.83 14.78
C GLU A 92 -4.60 -4.12 15.39
N PRO A 93 -5.37 -4.76 16.29
CA PRO A 93 -5.07 -6.11 16.72
C PRO A 93 -5.09 -7.03 15.49
N PHE A 94 -3.92 -7.51 15.10
CA PHE A 94 -3.74 -8.53 14.09
C PHE A 94 -2.47 -9.35 14.39
N PRO A 95 -2.49 -10.69 14.27
CA PRO A 95 -3.63 -11.53 13.98
C PRO A 95 -4.52 -11.83 15.20
N THR A 96 -4.08 -11.49 16.42
CA THR A 96 -4.83 -11.76 17.65
C THR A 96 -5.30 -10.45 18.31
N PRO A 97 -6.31 -10.50 19.18
CA PRO A 97 -6.73 -9.35 19.99
C PRO A 97 -5.64 -8.76 20.91
N SER A 98 -4.54 -9.48 21.18
CA SER A 98 -3.45 -9.05 22.07
C SER A 98 -2.34 -8.26 21.36
N SER A 99 -2.20 -8.38 20.04
CA SER A 99 -1.28 -7.54 19.28
C SER A 99 -1.64 -6.07 19.47
N SER A 100 -0.74 -5.35 20.11
CA SER A 100 -0.86 -3.91 20.27
C SER A 100 0.44 -3.25 19.84
N TYR A 101 0.31 -2.13 19.14
CA TYR A 101 1.40 -1.21 18.95
C TYR A 101 1.25 -0.08 19.96
N PRO A 102 2.30 0.29 20.72
CA PRO A 102 2.16 1.33 21.74
C PRO A 102 1.75 2.66 21.11
N ALA A 103 0.85 3.38 21.77
CA ALA A 103 0.52 4.76 21.43
C ALA A 103 1.73 5.70 21.70
N GLY A 104 1.70 6.89 21.11
CA GLY A 104 2.71 7.93 21.34
C GLY A 104 4.05 7.73 20.61
N ARG A 105 4.18 6.71 19.76
CA ARG A 105 5.40 6.47 18.99
C ARG A 105 5.41 7.27 17.70
N ALA A 106 6.58 7.78 17.32
CA ALA A 106 6.78 8.36 15.99
C ALA A 106 6.76 7.26 14.92
N VAL A 107 6.45 7.66 13.68
CA VAL A 107 6.56 6.78 12.51
C VAL A 107 7.97 6.15 12.45
N PRO A 108 8.10 4.83 12.23
CA PRO A 108 9.40 4.19 12.07
C PRO A 108 10.20 4.85 10.95
N LYS A 109 11.50 5.09 11.16
CA LYS A 109 12.40 5.69 10.14
C LYS A 109 12.84 4.72 9.04
N ARG A 110 12.17 3.58 8.90
CA ARG A 110 12.49 2.55 7.90
C ARG A 110 11.95 2.95 6.53
N THR A 111 12.77 2.83 5.51
CA THR A 111 12.44 3.21 4.13
C THR A 111 12.29 1.96 3.28
N LEU A 112 11.16 1.86 2.56
CA LEU A 112 10.78 0.68 1.78
C LEU A 112 10.69 -0.59 2.61
N GLU A 113 10.24 -0.46 3.86
CA GLU A 113 9.94 -1.60 4.73
C GLU A 113 8.61 -1.35 5.43
N GLY A 114 7.71 -2.33 5.37
CA GLY A 114 6.44 -2.30 6.06
C GLY A 114 6.28 -3.49 7.01
N ARG A 115 5.27 -3.44 7.88
CA ARG A 115 5.04 -4.49 8.88
C ARG A 115 4.69 -5.82 8.23
N SER A 116 5.19 -6.91 8.83
CA SER A 116 4.98 -8.27 8.34
C SER A 116 4.83 -9.27 9.48
N ALA A 117 3.92 -10.23 9.31
CA ALA A 117 3.69 -11.30 10.29
C ALA A 117 4.72 -12.44 10.19
N VAL A 118 5.46 -12.52 9.08
CA VAL A 118 6.29 -13.68 8.75
C VAL A 118 7.79 -13.42 8.92
N GLU A 119 8.21 -12.14 8.94
CA GLU A 119 9.62 -11.78 9.08
C GLU A 119 10.04 -11.77 10.55
N LYS A 120 11.32 -12.09 10.81
CA LYS A 120 11.80 -12.27 12.19
C LYS A 120 11.70 -10.97 13.01
N ASP A 121 12.02 -9.84 12.40
CA ASP A 121 11.95 -8.50 13.00
C ASP A 121 10.60 -7.81 12.73
N HIS A 122 9.66 -8.53 12.12
CA HIS A 122 8.35 -8.06 11.71
C HIS A 122 8.34 -6.91 10.68
N TYR A 123 9.42 -6.77 9.91
CA TYR A 123 9.48 -5.84 8.78
C TYR A 123 9.90 -6.57 7.53
N ARG A 124 9.24 -6.23 6.42
CA ARG A 124 9.50 -6.81 5.12
C ARG A 124 9.78 -5.70 4.12
N LYS A 125 10.79 -5.92 3.29
CA LYS A 125 11.12 -5.05 2.17
C LYS A 125 9.93 -4.94 1.20
N VAL A 126 9.61 -3.72 0.81
CA VAL A 126 8.65 -3.35 -0.23
C VAL A 126 9.41 -3.21 -1.54
N ASP A 127 9.07 -4.02 -2.54
CA ASP A 127 9.63 -3.84 -3.87
C ASP A 127 8.88 -2.71 -4.62
N PHE A 128 9.31 -1.49 -4.38
CA PHE A 128 8.69 -0.31 -4.99
C PHE A 128 9.04 -0.18 -6.49
N ARG A 129 10.07 -0.88 -6.97
CA ARG A 129 10.51 -0.87 -8.36
C ARG A 129 10.52 -2.31 -8.90
N VAL A 130 9.31 -2.88 -8.98
CA VAL A 130 9.10 -4.22 -9.53
C VAL A 130 9.78 -4.36 -10.87
N SER A 131 10.55 -5.44 -11.05
CA SER A 131 11.27 -5.71 -12.29
C SER A 131 10.30 -5.78 -13.49
N PRO A 132 10.71 -5.32 -14.67
CA PRO A 132 9.93 -5.49 -15.89
C PRO A 132 9.58 -6.95 -16.19
N GLY A 133 8.56 -7.16 -17.03
CA GLY A 133 8.24 -8.45 -17.60
C GLY A 133 7.91 -8.32 -19.09
N SER A 134 7.88 -9.45 -19.80
CA SER A 134 7.56 -9.47 -21.22
C SER A 134 6.07 -9.18 -21.43
N VAL A 135 5.77 -8.11 -22.17
CA VAL A 135 4.40 -7.71 -22.51
C VAL A 135 3.83 -8.68 -23.52
N VAL A 136 2.60 -9.15 -23.27
CA VAL A 136 1.87 -10.05 -24.17
C VAL A 136 0.68 -9.37 -24.82
N ASP A 137 0.05 -8.41 -24.15
CA ASP A 137 -1.03 -7.60 -24.70
C ASP A 137 -1.22 -6.29 -23.92
N SER A 138 -2.18 -5.47 -24.37
CA SER A 138 -2.69 -4.32 -23.64
C SER A 138 -4.16 -4.54 -23.29
N LYS A 139 -4.56 -4.12 -22.09
CA LYS A 139 -5.94 -4.26 -21.60
C LYS A 139 -6.36 -3.04 -20.80
N ARG A 140 -7.66 -2.73 -20.78
CA ARG A 140 -8.24 -1.72 -19.88
C ARG A 140 -8.55 -2.32 -18.51
N ILE A 141 -8.48 -1.48 -17.50
CA ILE A 141 -8.94 -1.79 -16.16
C ILE A 141 -10.43 -1.50 -16.08
N ASP A 142 -11.23 -2.47 -15.65
CA ASP A 142 -12.69 -2.34 -15.55
C ASP A 142 -13.13 -1.59 -14.29
N SER A 143 -12.33 -1.71 -13.22
CA SER A 143 -12.65 -1.11 -11.92
C SER A 143 -11.41 -0.67 -11.16
N LYS A 144 -11.60 0.31 -10.27
CA LYS A 144 -10.53 0.81 -9.39
C LYS A 144 -9.91 -0.34 -8.58
N GLY A 145 -8.59 -0.39 -8.54
CA GLY A 145 -7.84 -1.42 -7.83
C GLY A 145 -6.49 -0.92 -7.33
N THR A 146 -5.75 -1.80 -6.66
CA THR A 146 -4.39 -1.49 -6.19
C THR A 146 -3.34 -2.07 -7.12
N LEU A 147 -2.26 -1.32 -7.35
CA LEU A 147 -1.01 -1.83 -7.88
C LEU A 147 -0.12 -2.26 -6.71
N ARG A 148 0.39 -3.49 -6.72
CA ARG A 148 1.17 -4.05 -5.60
C ARG A 148 2.59 -4.46 -5.98
N ASP A 149 3.49 -4.49 -4.99
CA ASP A 149 4.87 -4.98 -5.14
C ASP A 149 4.93 -6.47 -5.50
N PHE A 150 3.95 -7.22 -4.98
CA PHE A 150 3.78 -8.65 -5.20
C PHE A 150 2.31 -9.04 -4.93
N PRO A 151 1.83 -10.20 -5.43
CA PRO A 151 0.49 -10.70 -5.12
C PRO A 151 0.19 -10.68 -3.61
N ASN A 152 -0.95 -10.08 -3.24
CA ASN A 152 -1.41 -9.94 -1.85
C ASN A 152 -0.43 -9.27 -0.86
N ARG A 153 0.52 -8.47 -1.34
CA ARG A 153 1.51 -7.76 -0.49
C ARG A 153 1.25 -6.25 -0.44
N PHE A 154 2.29 -5.43 -0.48
CA PHE A 154 2.19 -3.99 -0.25
C PHE A 154 1.66 -3.28 -1.47
N VAL A 155 0.74 -2.33 -1.23
CA VAL A 155 0.31 -1.39 -2.25
C VAL A 155 1.48 -0.47 -2.60
N ILE A 156 1.73 -0.24 -3.88
CA ILE A 156 2.76 0.68 -4.42
C ILE A 156 2.15 1.71 -5.38
N GLY A 157 0.83 1.69 -5.55
CA GLY A 157 0.03 2.62 -6.35
C GLY A 157 -1.40 2.13 -6.48
N ASN A 158 -2.21 2.85 -7.24
CA ASN A 158 -3.59 2.48 -7.59
C ASN A 158 -3.77 2.49 -9.11
N VAL A 159 -4.74 1.72 -9.58
CA VAL A 159 -5.23 1.74 -10.96
C VAL A 159 -6.69 2.20 -10.96
N LYS A 160 -7.07 2.97 -11.98
CA LYS A 160 -8.44 3.49 -12.15
C LYS A 160 -9.13 2.75 -13.28
N ALA A 161 -10.47 2.77 -13.28
CA ALA A 161 -11.24 2.32 -14.42
C ALA A 161 -10.77 3.05 -15.71
N ASP A 162 -10.86 2.35 -16.83
CA ASP A 162 -10.44 2.77 -18.17
C ASP A 162 -8.94 3.02 -18.38
N TRP A 163 -8.11 2.88 -17.34
CA TRP A 163 -6.66 2.95 -17.52
C TRP A 163 -6.18 1.77 -18.36
N HIS A 164 -5.35 2.07 -19.35
CA HIS A 164 -4.68 1.02 -20.13
C HIS A 164 -3.50 0.49 -19.34
N VAL A 165 -3.28 -0.82 -19.41
CA VAL A 165 -2.10 -1.48 -18.86
C VAL A 165 -1.53 -2.43 -19.90
N HIS A 166 -0.22 -2.64 -19.85
CA HIS A 166 0.45 -3.69 -20.61
C HIS A 166 0.57 -4.92 -19.73
N ARG A 167 -0.13 -6.00 -20.07
CA ARG A 167 -0.10 -7.23 -19.27
C ARG A 167 1.06 -8.09 -19.72
N THR A 168 1.53 -8.91 -18.80
CA THR A 168 2.51 -9.96 -19.05
C THR A 168 1.85 -11.34 -18.95
N SER A 169 2.59 -12.38 -19.33
CA SER A 169 2.19 -13.77 -19.05
C SER A 169 2.37 -14.17 -17.57
N GLU A 170 3.04 -13.35 -16.76
CA GLU A 170 3.29 -13.63 -15.35
C GLU A 170 2.01 -13.47 -14.53
N ARG A 171 1.45 -14.60 -14.10
CA ARG A 171 0.24 -14.69 -13.26
C ARG A 171 0.54 -15.46 -11.99
N LYS A 172 -0.01 -15.01 -10.86
CA LYS A 172 0.19 -15.67 -9.57
C LYS A 172 -0.96 -15.37 -8.60
N ALA A 173 -1.57 -16.42 -8.06
CA ALA A 173 -2.60 -16.33 -7.01
C ALA A 173 -3.76 -15.35 -7.30
N GLY A 174 -4.23 -15.31 -8.56
CA GLY A 174 -5.30 -14.38 -8.98
C GLY A 174 -4.82 -12.96 -9.26
N TRP A 175 -3.52 -12.74 -9.43
CA TRP A 175 -2.91 -11.47 -9.83
C TRP A 175 -2.17 -11.62 -11.15
N THR A 176 -2.15 -10.54 -11.94
CA THR A 176 -1.38 -10.43 -13.17
C THR A 176 -0.36 -9.30 -13.00
N LYS A 177 0.89 -9.56 -13.39
CA LYS A 177 1.91 -8.52 -13.44
C LYS A 177 1.69 -7.66 -14.68
N VAL A 178 1.68 -6.35 -14.48
CA VAL A 178 1.38 -5.36 -15.52
C VAL A 178 2.34 -4.19 -15.42
N TYR A 179 2.55 -3.52 -16.54
CA TYR A 179 3.02 -2.15 -16.56
C TYR A 179 1.81 -1.21 -16.68
N VAL A 180 1.77 -0.18 -15.85
CA VAL A 180 0.75 0.86 -15.86
C VAL A 180 1.38 2.15 -16.43
N PRO A 181 1.16 2.50 -17.70
CA PRO A 181 1.70 3.73 -18.31
C PRO A 181 1.34 4.99 -17.51
N ASN A 182 0.09 5.13 -17.08
CA ASN A 182 -0.36 6.28 -16.29
C ASN A 182 0.39 6.44 -14.96
N ALA A 183 0.81 5.34 -14.32
CA ALA A 183 1.61 5.36 -13.09
C ALA A 183 3.12 5.25 -13.34
N LYS A 184 3.53 5.06 -14.60
CA LYS A 184 4.90 4.78 -15.06
C LYS A 184 5.59 3.71 -14.20
N ARG A 185 4.94 2.57 -14.02
CA ARG A 185 5.41 1.55 -13.07
C ARG A 185 4.90 0.14 -13.37
N TRP A 186 5.78 -0.82 -13.07
CA TRP A 186 5.46 -2.24 -12.99
C TRP A 186 4.89 -2.62 -11.62
N GLY A 187 3.95 -3.56 -11.60
CA GLY A 187 3.45 -4.15 -10.37
C GLY A 187 2.40 -5.21 -10.66
N TRP A 188 1.69 -5.62 -9.61
CA TRP A 188 0.67 -6.66 -9.68
C TRP A 188 -0.71 -6.06 -9.47
N VAL A 189 -1.65 -6.40 -10.35
CA VAL A 189 -3.07 -6.03 -10.27
C VAL A 189 -3.90 -7.31 -10.14
N GLN A 190 -4.91 -7.28 -9.27
CA GLN A 190 -5.79 -8.42 -9.06
C GLN A 190 -6.68 -8.65 -10.28
N ASN A 191 -6.89 -9.91 -10.63
CA ASN A 191 -7.55 -10.28 -11.88
C ASN A 191 -9.00 -9.81 -11.99
N THR A 192 -9.65 -9.57 -10.85
CA THR A 192 -11.04 -9.07 -10.77
C THR A 192 -11.23 -7.63 -11.27
N HIS A 193 -10.13 -6.94 -11.61
CA HIS A 193 -10.16 -5.59 -12.18
C HIS A 193 -9.99 -5.56 -13.70
N PHE A 194 -9.97 -6.72 -14.37
CA PHE A 194 -9.90 -6.87 -15.83
C PHE A 194 -11.14 -7.54 -16.38
#